data_AF-L9YAL9-F1
#
_entry.id   AF-L9YAL9-F1
#
_cell.length_a   1.000
_cell.length_b   1.000
_cell.length_c   1.000
_cell.angle_alpha   90.00
_cell.angle_beta   90.00
_cell.angle_gamma   90.00
#
_symmetry.space_group_name_H-M   'P 1'
#
loop_
_entity.id
_entity.type
_entity.pdbx_description
1 polymer ?
#
loop_
_entity_poly.entity_id
_entity_poly.type
_entity_poly.pdbx_seq_one_letter_code
_entity_poly.pdbx_strand_id
1 'polypeptide(L)'
;MSRNSKTVTSSLLRLERRGKGITANCQPTTISWGTDEVEREATDDRSAGLSDPFAALNGGELGADVCVYRDDIREEFRNEDLHLVRVCVDERGDLRRLDDSTFVRNVVFDDSGGKADVIDRMFEDVPADTSRDKQMVSSLLHEAIPPSFVRLETPNGENVVTKVMNLDIETNKHDLLVSLGRVAQQDDFTDDDLETMLGALDTLADLEDIDGADDYVEDLLL
;
A
#
# COMPACT_ATOMS: atom_id res chain seq x y z
N MET A 1 25.60 -24.91 43.83
CA MET A 1 26.11 -25.35 42.50
C MET A 1 26.09 -24.13 41.59
N SER A 2 27.09 -23.26 41.74
CA SER A 2 28.27 -23.12 40.88
C SER A 2 27.92 -22.55 39.50
N ARG A 3 27.94 -21.21 39.43
CA ARG A 3 27.79 -20.43 38.20
C ARG A 3 29.11 -20.51 37.42
N ASN A 4 29.05 -21.00 36.18
CA ASN A 4 30.11 -20.78 35.20
C ASN A 4 29.67 -19.66 34.26
N SER A 5 30.10 -18.44 34.56
CA SER A 5 30.12 -17.33 33.61
C SER A 5 31.23 -17.61 32.59
N LYS A 6 30.89 -17.88 31.34
CA LYS A 6 31.85 -17.84 30.23
C LYS A 6 31.83 -16.42 29.66
N THR A 7 32.82 -15.63 30.07
CA THR A 7 33.16 -14.35 29.46
C THR A 7 33.59 -14.59 28.02
N VAL A 8 32.81 -14.12 27.05
CA VAL A 8 33.26 -14.02 25.66
C VAL A 8 33.59 -12.56 25.39
N THR A 9 34.89 -12.29 25.40
CA THR A 9 35.49 -10.99 25.07
C THR A 9 35.38 -10.78 23.56
N SER A 10 34.45 -9.96 23.10
CA SER A 10 34.45 -9.52 21.69
C SER A 10 35.38 -8.32 21.55
N SER A 11 36.48 -8.50 20.82
CA SER A 11 37.41 -7.43 20.45
C SER A 11 36.89 -6.72 19.20
N LEU A 12 36.14 -5.63 19.38
CA LEU A 12 35.81 -4.71 18.30
C LEU A 12 37.03 -3.82 18.00
N LEU A 13 37.77 -4.20 16.95
CA LEU A 13 38.77 -3.36 16.30
C LEU A 13 38.07 -2.23 15.54
N ARG A 14 37.80 -1.11 16.23
CA ARG A 14 37.43 0.14 15.56
C ARG A 14 38.70 0.78 14.99
N LEU A 15 38.97 0.52 13.71
CA LEU A 15 40.03 1.17 12.95
C LEU A 15 39.57 2.58 12.54
N GLU A 16 39.77 3.57 13.41
CA GLU A 16 39.75 4.98 13.00
C GLU A 16 41.19 5.41 12.66
N ARG A 17 41.45 5.67 11.37
CA ARG A 17 42.75 6.17 10.94
C ARG A 17 42.87 7.66 11.21
N ARG A 18 43.68 7.91 12.24
CA ARG A 18 44.77 8.90 12.35
C ARG A 18 44.41 10.35 12.71
N GLY A 19 44.66 10.61 14.00
CA GLY A 19 45.06 11.92 14.50
C GLY A 19 45.49 11.91 15.97
N LYS A 20 46.63 11.28 16.28
CA LYS A 20 47.38 11.30 17.57
C LYS A 20 46.79 10.52 18.77
N GLY A 21 47.49 9.43 19.12
CA GLY A 21 47.70 8.95 20.50
C GLY A 21 46.51 8.32 21.23
N ILE A 22 46.38 7.00 21.20
CA ILE A 22 45.42 6.25 22.02
C ILE A 22 46.15 5.74 23.27
N THR A 23 45.80 6.29 24.43
CA THR A 23 45.98 5.65 25.75
C THR A 23 44.73 4.82 26.05
N ALA A 24 44.93 3.53 26.34
CA ALA A 24 43.84 2.63 26.74
C ALA A 24 43.42 2.93 28.19
N ASN A 25 42.14 3.20 28.43
CA ASN A 25 41.59 3.30 29.77
C ASN A 25 40.41 2.33 29.93
N CYS A 26 40.61 1.32 30.78
CA CYS A 26 39.60 0.33 31.14
C CYS A 26 38.74 0.87 32.29
N GLN A 27 37.43 0.98 32.09
CA GLN A 27 36.48 1.03 33.20
C GLN A 27 35.39 -0.05 33.00
N PRO A 28 35.02 -0.80 34.05
CA PRO A 28 33.99 -1.82 33.97
C PRO A 28 32.61 -1.18 34.17
N THR A 29 31.71 -1.35 33.20
CA THR A 29 30.29 -1.00 33.38
C THR A 29 29.49 -2.29 33.54
N THR A 30 28.86 -2.45 34.70
CA THR A 30 27.99 -3.58 35.05
C THR A 30 26.65 -3.42 34.33
N ILE A 31 26.26 -4.37 33.47
CA ILE A 31 24.93 -4.41 32.85
C ILE A 31 24.06 -5.42 33.62
N SER A 32 22.93 -4.94 34.13
CA SER A 32 21.87 -5.73 34.74
C SER A 32 21.00 -6.32 33.64
N TRP A 33 20.85 -7.64 33.60
CA TRP A 33 19.95 -8.35 32.70
C TRP A 33 18.54 -8.34 33.29
N GLY A 34 17.68 -7.46 32.77
CA GLY A 34 16.25 -7.47 32.99
C GLY A 34 15.55 -7.93 31.72
N THR A 35 14.91 -9.09 31.81
CA THR A 35 13.73 -9.58 31.06
C THR A 35 13.55 -9.19 29.59
N ASP A 36 13.57 -10.24 28.77
CA ASP A 36 12.97 -10.38 27.44
C ASP A 36 11.77 -9.44 27.17
N GLU A 37 12.03 -8.33 26.51
CA GLU A 37 11.11 -7.80 25.51
C GLU A 37 11.82 -8.00 24.18
N VAL A 38 11.27 -8.93 23.39
CA VAL A 38 11.61 -9.06 21.99
C VAL A 38 11.18 -7.75 21.35
N GLU A 39 12.12 -6.81 21.18
CA GLU A 39 12.05 -5.82 20.11
C GLU A 39 11.94 -6.63 18.83
N ARG A 40 10.69 -6.95 18.45
CA ARG A 40 10.38 -7.22 17.07
C ARG A 40 10.83 -5.97 16.35
N GLU A 41 11.87 -6.12 15.53
CA GLU A 41 12.17 -5.15 14.49
C GLU A 41 10.84 -4.83 13.82
N ALA A 42 10.33 -3.63 14.06
CA ALA A 42 9.28 -3.05 13.27
C ALA A 42 9.82 -3.12 11.84
N THR A 43 9.23 -4.00 11.05
CA THR A 43 9.50 -4.11 9.63
C THR A 43 9.19 -2.76 9.03
N ASP A 44 10.24 -1.97 8.79
CA ASP A 44 10.36 -0.85 7.87
C ASP A 44 9.02 -0.24 7.42
N ASP A 45 8.27 0.33 8.38
CA ASP A 45 7.22 1.31 8.10
C ASP A 45 7.93 2.60 7.70
N ARG A 46 8.62 2.56 6.55
CA ARG A 46 8.91 3.78 5.80
C ARG A 46 7.53 4.30 5.48
N SER A 47 7.12 5.35 6.19
CA SER A 47 5.86 6.04 5.99
C SER A 47 5.71 6.34 4.51
N ALA A 48 5.07 5.44 3.76
CA ALA A 48 4.61 5.76 2.44
C ALA A 48 3.56 6.85 2.67
N GLY A 49 3.73 7.99 2.03
CA GLY A 49 2.72 9.05 2.07
C GLY A 49 1.35 8.45 1.78
N LEU A 50 0.33 8.90 2.51
CA LEU A 50 -1.04 8.56 2.16
C LEU A 50 -1.47 9.55 1.09
N SER A 51 -1.90 9.06 -0.06
CA SER A 51 -2.49 9.92 -1.09
C SER A 51 -3.72 9.25 -1.63
N ASP A 52 -4.80 10.00 -1.79
CA ASP A 52 -6.01 9.50 -2.42
C ASP A 52 -5.91 9.70 -3.94
N PRO A 53 -5.81 8.63 -4.74
CA PRO A 53 -5.67 8.76 -6.19
C PRO A 53 -6.89 9.42 -6.85
N PHE A 54 -8.04 9.48 -6.15
CA PHE A 54 -9.24 10.17 -6.62
C PHE A 54 -9.20 11.69 -6.39
N ALA A 55 -8.26 12.22 -5.60
CA ALA A 55 -8.18 13.66 -5.32
C ALA A 55 -7.91 14.52 -6.56
N ALA A 56 -7.38 13.93 -7.64
CA ALA A 56 -7.14 14.60 -8.92
C ALA A 56 -8.32 14.49 -9.90
N LEU A 57 -9.40 13.77 -9.54
CA LEU A 57 -10.57 13.60 -10.38
C LEU A 57 -11.60 14.70 -10.10
N ASN A 58 -12.26 15.18 -11.16
CA ASN A 58 -13.33 16.18 -11.05
C ASN A 58 -14.69 15.52 -10.78
N GLY A 59 -15.64 16.30 -10.25
CA GLY A 59 -17.03 15.86 -10.13
C GLY A 59 -17.61 15.43 -11.49
N GLY A 60 -18.22 14.25 -11.53
CA GLY A 60 -18.73 13.57 -12.72
C GLY A 60 -17.74 12.61 -13.38
N GLU A 61 -16.46 12.63 -12.99
CA GLU A 61 -15.47 11.68 -13.52
C GLU A 61 -15.66 10.28 -12.94
N LEU A 62 -15.35 9.28 -13.76
CA LEU A 62 -15.51 7.88 -13.44
C LEU A 62 -14.19 7.28 -12.96
N GLY A 63 -14.28 6.29 -12.08
CA GLY A 63 -13.12 5.51 -11.69
C GLY A 63 -13.45 4.12 -11.15
N ALA A 64 -12.41 3.37 -10.87
CA ALA A 64 -12.44 2.08 -10.22
C ALA A 64 -11.60 2.14 -8.96
N ASP A 65 -12.23 1.91 -7.82
CA ASP A 65 -11.56 1.81 -6.52
C ASP A 65 -11.41 0.35 -6.11
N VAL A 66 -10.42 0.07 -5.28
CA VAL A 66 -10.30 -1.21 -4.57
C VAL A 66 -10.53 -0.92 -3.10
N CYS A 67 -11.56 -1.53 -2.56
CA CYS A 67 -12.05 -1.22 -1.23
C CYS A 67 -12.12 -2.46 -0.34
N VAL A 68 -11.98 -2.26 0.95
CA VAL A 68 -12.32 -3.24 1.99
C VAL A 68 -13.42 -2.68 2.88
N TYR A 69 -14.25 -3.54 3.48
CA TYR A 69 -15.18 -3.08 4.50
C TYR A 69 -14.41 -2.55 5.72
N ARG A 70 -14.93 -1.47 6.32
CA ARG A 70 -14.28 -0.79 7.44
C ARG A 70 -13.95 -1.73 8.60
N ASP A 71 -14.87 -2.64 8.92
CA ASP A 71 -14.71 -3.56 10.05
C ASP A 71 -13.83 -4.78 9.70
N ASP A 72 -13.46 -4.96 8.42
CA ASP A 72 -12.58 -6.03 7.92
C ASP A 72 -11.13 -5.56 7.71
N ILE A 73 -10.80 -4.30 8.04
CA ILE A 73 -9.43 -3.79 7.95
C ILE A 73 -8.53 -4.57 8.90
N ARG A 74 -7.52 -5.23 8.32
CA ARG A 74 -6.46 -5.95 9.03
C ARG A 74 -5.13 -5.21 8.86
N GLU A 75 -4.06 -5.77 9.42
CA GLU A 75 -2.70 -5.26 9.23
C GLU A 75 -2.25 -5.33 7.75
N GLU A 76 -2.81 -6.28 6.99
CA GLU A 76 -2.50 -6.53 5.58
C GLU A 76 -3.80 -6.67 4.76
N PHE A 77 -3.78 -6.17 3.52
CA PHE A 77 -4.88 -6.35 2.56
C PHE A 77 -4.75 -7.68 1.83
N ARG A 78 -5.68 -8.61 2.06
CA ARG A 78 -5.68 -9.91 1.37
C ARG A 78 -6.57 -9.88 0.15
N ASN A 79 -6.20 -10.61 -0.90
CA ASN A 79 -6.98 -10.72 -2.15
C ASN A 79 -8.46 -11.03 -1.90
N GLU A 80 -8.77 -11.90 -0.94
CA GLU A 80 -10.13 -12.32 -0.56
C GLU A 80 -10.99 -11.22 0.08
N ASP A 81 -10.36 -10.21 0.68
CA ASP A 81 -11.04 -9.08 1.32
C ASP A 81 -11.21 -7.88 0.35
N LEU A 82 -10.51 -7.89 -0.79
CA LEU A 82 -10.52 -6.78 -1.75
C LEU A 82 -11.78 -6.79 -2.63
N HIS A 83 -12.44 -5.63 -2.71
CA HIS A 83 -13.60 -5.42 -3.56
C HIS A 83 -13.32 -4.35 -4.62
N LEU A 84 -13.39 -4.75 -5.89
CA LEU A 84 -13.41 -3.81 -7.00
C LEU A 84 -14.77 -3.08 -7.01
N VAL A 85 -14.74 -1.75 -6.91
CA VAL A 85 -15.95 -0.90 -6.94
C VAL A 85 -15.81 0.14 -8.04
N ARG A 86 -16.71 0.09 -9.03
CA ARG A 86 -16.80 1.12 -10.07
C ARG A 86 -17.60 2.30 -9.53
N VAL A 87 -17.03 3.51 -9.62
CA VAL A 87 -17.55 4.72 -8.97
C VAL A 87 -17.59 5.93 -9.89
N CYS A 88 -18.39 6.93 -9.51
CA CYS A 88 -18.36 8.31 -10.00
C CYS A 88 -18.06 9.23 -8.81
N VAL A 89 -17.23 10.25 -9.04
CA VAL A 89 -17.04 11.34 -8.06
C VAL A 89 -18.23 12.28 -8.15
N ASP A 90 -18.97 12.47 -7.05
CA ASP A 90 -20.10 13.41 -7.06
C ASP A 90 -19.65 14.87 -6.82
N GLU A 91 -20.60 15.81 -6.86
CA GLU A 91 -20.33 17.24 -6.68
C GLU A 91 -19.79 17.62 -5.28
N ARG A 92 -19.96 16.73 -4.29
CA ARG A 92 -19.48 16.90 -2.91
C ARG A 92 -18.11 16.26 -2.69
N GLY A 93 -17.59 15.54 -3.68
CA GLY A 93 -16.38 14.72 -3.53
C GLY A 93 -16.66 13.36 -2.89
N ASP A 94 -17.91 12.88 -2.90
CA ASP A 94 -18.24 11.52 -2.48
C ASP A 94 -18.00 10.57 -3.66
N LEU A 95 -17.39 9.41 -3.40
CA LEU A 95 -17.41 8.31 -4.35
C LEU A 95 -18.75 7.57 -4.23
N ARG A 96 -19.48 7.51 -5.35
CA ARG A 96 -20.76 6.79 -5.46
C ARG A 96 -20.64 5.65 -6.44
N ARG A 97 -21.23 4.50 -6.12
CA ARG A 97 -21.25 3.35 -7.05
C ARG A 97 -21.97 3.71 -8.35
N LEU A 98 -21.49 3.20 -9.48
CA LEU A 98 -22.10 3.50 -10.79
C LEU A 98 -23.45 2.81 -11.03
N ASP A 99 -23.72 1.69 -10.36
CA ASP A 99 -24.92 0.88 -10.58
C ASP A 99 -26.15 1.46 -9.88
N ASP A 100 -25.99 1.93 -8.64
CA ASP A 100 -27.11 2.37 -7.80
C ASP A 100 -26.90 3.72 -7.10
N SER A 101 -25.77 4.40 -7.38
CA SER A 101 -25.39 5.69 -6.77
C SER A 101 -25.26 5.66 -5.25
N THR A 102 -25.13 4.48 -4.64
CA THR A 102 -24.88 4.35 -3.20
C THR A 102 -23.51 4.90 -2.83
N PHE A 103 -23.45 5.51 -1.64
CA PHE A 103 -22.23 6.06 -1.09
C PHE A 103 -21.21 4.95 -0.79
N VAL A 104 -19.94 5.19 -1.15
CA VAL A 104 -18.80 4.30 -0.84
C VAL A 104 -17.94 4.92 0.26
N ARG A 105 -17.39 6.11 -0.02
CA ARG A 105 -16.51 6.89 0.86
C ARG A 105 -16.35 8.32 0.33
N ASN A 106 -15.84 9.23 1.15
CA ASN A 106 -15.39 10.54 0.67
C ASN A 106 -14.00 10.42 0.01
N VAL A 107 -13.74 11.29 -0.96
CA VAL A 107 -12.38 11.57 -1.45
C VAL A 107 -11.63 12.43 -0.42
N VAL A 108 -10.40 12.05 -0.11
CA VAL A 108 -9.56 12.75 0.87
C VAL A 108 -8.51 13.59 0.14
N PHE A 109 -8.69 14.92 0.16
CA PHE A 109 -7.81 15.87 -0.53
C PHE A 109 -6.58 16.31 0.27
N ASP A 110 -6.63 16.14 1.58
CA ASP A 110 -5.56 16.51 2.51
C ASP A 110 -5.02 15.23 3.13
N ASP A 111 -3.75 14.95 3.00
CA ASP A 111 -3.10 13.80 3.63
C ASP A 111 -2.47 14.12 4.98
N SER A 112 -2.61 15.36 5.45
CA SER A 112 -2.07 15.77 6.73
C SER A 112 -2.71 14.98 7.88
N GLY A 113 -1.87 14.53 8.82
CA GLY A 113 -2.28 13.69 9.94
C GLY A 113 -1.82 12.24 9.82
N GLY A 114 -2.27 11.41 10.76
CA GLY A 114 -1.99 9.97 10.74
C GLY A 114 -3.01 9.20 9.88
N LYS A 115 -2.72 7.92 9.64
CA LYS A 115 -3.63 6.98 8.93
C LYS A 115 -5.06 6.98 9.50
N ALA A 116 -5.20 7.06 10.81
CA ALA A 116 -6.51 7.13 11.46
C ALA A 116 -7.28 8.40 11.07
N ASP A 117 -6.62 9.55 11.02
CA ASP A 117 -7.25 10.83 10.65
C ASP A 117 -7.68 10.84 9.18
N VAL A 118 -6.89 10.24 8.29
CA VAL A 118 -7.24 10.05 6.88
C VAL A 118 -8.49 9.15 6.75
N ILE A 119 -8.52 8.02 7.46
CA ILE A 119 -9.66 7.09 7.44
C ILE A 119 -10.93 7.76 8.01
N ASP A 120 -10.83 8.52 9.09
CA ASP A 120 -12.01 9.18 9.67
C ASP A 120 -12.63 10.20 8.71
N ARG A 121 -11.80 10.92 7.93
CA ARG A 121 -12.26 11.87 6.91
C ARG A 121 -12.99 11.22 5.73
N MET A 122 -12.70 9.95 5.42
CA MET A 122 -13.49 9.18 4.45
C MET A 122 -14.95 9.01 4.85
N PHE A 123 -15.26 9.19 6.14
CA PHE A 123 -16.57 8.99 6.73
C PHE A 123 -17.10 10.23 7.46
N GLU A 124 -16.59 11.41 7.14
CA GLU A 124 -17.20 12.68 7.55
C GLU A 124 -18.49 12.94 6.76
N ASP A 125 -19.50 13.52 7.40
CA ASP A 125 -20.77 13.90 6.77
C ASP A 125 -21.48 12.81 5.93
N VAL A 126 -21.28 11.54 6.32
CA VAL A 126 -21.84 10.36 5.65
C VAL A 126 -23.38 10.46 5.53
N PRO A 127 -23.96 10.14 4.35
CA PRO A 127 -25.41 10.11 4.17
C PRO A 127 -26.13 9.26 5.23
N ALA A 128 -27.28 9.75 5.72
CA ALA A 128 -27.99 9.15 6.85
C ALA A 128 -28.52 7.72 6.59
N ASP A 129 -28.63 7.33 5.33
CA ASP A 129 -29.03 6.00 4.86
C ASP A 129 -27.85 5.02 4.69
N THR A 130 -26.61 5.50 4.83
CA THR A 130 -25.41 4.66 4.85
C THR A 130 -25.20 4.08 6.24
N SER A 131 -25.26 2.76 6.31
CA SER A 131 -24.98 2.01 7.55
C SER A 131 -23.48 1.72 7.68
N ARG A 132 -22.99 1.58 8.91
CA ARG A 132 -21.56 1.43 9.19
C ARG A 132 -20.95 0.18 8.56
N ASP A 133 -21.70 -0.92 8.51
CA ASP A 133 -21.31 -2.18 7.88
C ASP A 133 -21.17 -2.07 6.35
N LYS A 134 -21.72 -1.01 5.75
CA LYS A 134 -21.56 -0.71 4.32
C LYS A 134 -20.45 0.30 4.03
N GLN A 135 -19.83 0.86 5.06
CA GLN A 135 -18.72 1.79 4.90
C GLN A 135 -17.48 1.04 4.42
N MET A 136 -16.86 1.56 3.37
CA MET A 136 -15.68 0.94 2.78
C MET A 136 -14.50 1.91 2.79
N VAL A 137 -13.29 1.39 3.02
CA VAL A 137 -12.04 2.14 2.95
C VAL A 137 -11.28 1.71 1.70
N SER A 138 -10.71 2.67 0.98
CA SER A 138 -9.86 2.33 -0.16
C SER A 138 -8.55 1.71 0.31
N SER A 139 -8.20 0.56 -0.27
CA SER A 139 -6.86 -0.01 -0.15
C SER A 139 -5.86 0.75 -1.01
N LEU A 140 -6.31 1.64 -1.91
CA LEU A 140 -5.45 2.40 -2.82
C LEU A 140 -4.95 3.72 -2.22
N LEU A 141 -5.20 3.98 -0.93
CA LEU A 141 -4.64 5.13 -0.22
C LEU A 141 -3.14 4.95 -0.02
N HIS A 142 -2.38 5.30 -1.04
CA HIS A 142 -0.95 5.07 -1.08
C HIS A 142 -0.31 6.01 -2.10
N GLU A 143 0.74 6.74 -1.71
CA GLU A 143 1.41 7.75 -2.56
C GLU A 143 1.85 7.20 -3.91
N ALA A 144 2.24 5.93 -3.97
CA ALA A 144 2.67 5.28 -5.20
C ALA A 144 1.57 5.12 -6.25
N ILE A 145 0.29 5.16 -5.88
CA ILE A 145 -0.81 4.89 -6.82
C ILE A 145 -1.21 6.19 -7.53
N PRO A 146 -0.96 6.32 -8.85
CA PRO A 146 -1.30 7.54 -9.56
C PRO A 146 -2.80 7.60 -9.91
N PRO A 147 -3.36 8.81 -10.13
CA PRO A 147 -4.74 8.97 -10.57
C PRO A 147 -5.10 8.26 -11.88
N SER A 148 -4.12 8.06 -12.78
CA SER A 148 -4.32 7.34 -14.04
C SER A 148 -4.70 5.87 -13.84
N PHE A 149 -4.33 5.25 -12.71
CA PHE A 149 -4.67 3.85 -12.41
C PHE A 149 -6.14 3.67 -12.06
N VAL A 150 -6.75 4.68 -11.43
CA VAL A 150 -8.14 4.62 -10.96
C VAL A 150 -9.12 5.22 -11.95
N ARG A 151 -8.69 6.12 -12.85
CA ARG A 151 -9.58 6.78 -13.82
C ARG A 151 -10.17 5.78 -14.82
N LEU A 152 -11.44 5.97 -15.19
CA LEU A 152 -12.13 5.22 -16.23
C LEU A 152 -12.66 6.17 -17.31
N GLU A 153 -12.48 5.80 -18.57
CA GLU A 153 -13.03 6.54 -19.72
C GLU A 153 -14.51 6.23 -19.97
N THR A 154 -14.97 5.03 -19.58
CA THR A 154 -16.37 4.61 -19.73
C THR A 154 -16.80 3.79 -18.50
N PRO A 155 -18.12 3.66 -18.23
CA PRO A 155 -18.61 2.94 -17.06
C PRO A 155 -18.12 1.49 -16.97
N ASN A 156 -17.96 0.82 -18.11
CA ASN A 156 -17.46 -0.56 -18.21
C ASN A 156 -16.02 -0.63 -18.75
N GLY A 157 -15.31 0.50 -18.77
CA GLY A 157 -13.94 0.57 -19.26
C GLY A 157 -12.97 -0.24 -18.39
N GLU A 158 -11.77 -0.41 -18.91
CA GLU A 158 -10.68 -1.06 -18.22
C GLU A 158 -9.55 -0.05 -17.97
N ASN A 159 -8.86 -0.26 -16.86
CA ASN A 159 -7.65 0.42 -16.41
C ASN A 159 -6.81 -0.57 -15.59
N VAL A 160 -5.68 -0.11 -15.07
CA VAL A 160 -4.74 -0.94 -14.30
C VAL A 160 -5.44 -1.62 -13.11
N VAL A 161 -6.23 -0.87 -12.35
CA VAL A 161 -6.99 -1.41 -11.19
C VAL A 161 -7.93 -2.53 -11.61
N THR A 162 -8.76 -2.31 -12.63
CA THR A 162 -9.73 -3.32 -13.07
C THR A 162 -9.04 -4.57 -13.63
N LYS A 163 -7.92 -4.41 -14.35
CA LYS A 163 -7.17 -5.53 -14.92
C LYS A 163 -6.52 -6.35 -13.82
N VAL A 164 -5.78 -5.73 -12.89
CA VAL A 164 -5.16 -6.45 -11.75
C VAL A 164 -6.21 -7.17 -10.90
N MET A 165 -7.36 -6.53 -10.65
CA MET A 165 -8.42 -7.16 -9.87
C MET A 165 -9.05 -8.37 -10.56
N ASN A 166 -9.02 -8.43 -11.89
CA ASN A 166 -9.53 -9.56 -12.68
C ASN A 166 -8.53 -10.72 -12.81
N LEU A 167 -7.26 -10.54 -12.45
CA LEU A 167 -6.26 -11.60 -12.54
C LEU A 167 -6.58 -12.75 -11.56
N ASP A 168 -6.49 -14.00 -12.00
CA ASP A 168 -6.58 -15.20 -11.16
C ASP A 168 -5.18 -15.62 -10.67
N ILE A 169 -4.62 -14.84 -9.73
CA ILE A 169 -3.28 -15.04 -9.17
C ILE A 169 -3.32 -15.12 -7.63
N GLU A 170 -2.39 -15.90 -7.06
CA GLU A 170 -2.22 -15.99 -5.61
C GLU A 170 -1.41 -14.79 -5.07
N THR A 171 -0.60 -14.17 -5.92
CA THR A 171 0.16 -12.97 -5.57
C THR A 171 -0.75 -11.85 -5.07
N ASN A 172 -0.31 -11.12 -4.03
CA ASN A 172 -1.09 -10.05 -3.43
C ASN A 172 -1.34 -8.92 -4.43
N LYS A 173 -2.61 -8.71 -4.79
CA LYS A 173 -3.07 -7.74 -5.80
C LYS A 173 -2.85 -6.30 -5.35
N HIS A 174 -2.97 -6.01 -4.05
CA HIS A 174 -2.65 -4.68 -3.52
C HIS A 174 -1.16 -4.37 -3.70
N ASP A 175 -0.28 -5.32 -3.37
CA ASP A 175 1.16 -5.13 -3.49
C ASP A 175 1.61 -5.04 -4.95
N LEU A 176 0.96 -5.78 -5.85
CA LEU A 176 1.13 -5.62 -7.29
C LEU A 176 0.75 -4.21 -7.75
N LEU A 177 -0.41 -3.68 -7.34
CA LEU A 177 -0.81 -2.31 -7.67
C LEU A 177 0.18 -1.27 -7.17
N VAL A 178 0.67 -1.42 -5.93
CA VAL A 178 1.69 -0.51 -5.36
C VAL A 178 2.98 -0.57 -6.15
N SER A 179 3.43 -1.77 -6.54
CA SER A 179 4.65 -1.94 -7.32
C SER A 179 4.53 -1.36 -8.74
N LEU A 180 3.41 -1.60 -9.42
CA LEU A 180 3.11 -0.95 -10.70
C LEU A 180 3.06 0.58 -10.55
N GLY A 181 2.48 1.08 -9.46
CA GLY A 181 2.45 2.51 -9.14
C GLY A 181 3.84 3.11 -8.98
N ARG A 182 4.75 2.41 -8.29
CA ARG A 182 6.16 2.83 -8.16
C ARG A 182 6.88 2.89 -9.51
N VAL A 183 6.58 1.97 -10.43
CA VAL A 183 7.09 2.04 -11.82
C VAL A 183 6.54 3.27 -12.52
N ALA A 184 5.26 3.57 -12.36
CA ALA A 184 4.60 4.72 -12.97
C ALA A 184 5.06 6.09 -12.43
N GLN A 185 5.82 6.13 -11.33
CA GLN A 185 6.40 7.36 -10.76
C GLN A 185 7.80 7.69 -11.28
N GLN A 186 8.37 6.87 -12.17
CA GLN A 186 9.67 7.16 -12.77
C GLN A 186 9.58 8.40 -13.68
N ASP A 187 10.64 9.23 -13.68
CA ASP A 187 10.66 10.57 -14.30
C ASP A 187 10.37 10.57 -15.83
N ASP A 188 10.42 9.42 -16.48
CA ASP A 188 10.20 9.21 -17.91
C ASP A 188 8.96 8.38 -18.23
N PHE A 189 8.10 8.07 -17.25
CA PHE A 189 6.88 7.31 -17.49
C PHE A 189 5.87 8.11 -18.34
N THR A 190 5.46 7.52 -19.45
CA THR A 190 4.57 8.14 -20.45
C THR A 190 3.24 7.39 -20.59
N ASP A 191 2.32 7.97 -21.36
CA ASP A 191 1.08 7.29 -21.74
C ASP A 191 1.37 6.00 -22.55
N ASP A 192 2.43 5.97 -23.36
CA ASP A 192 2.86 4.77 -24.10
C ASP A 192 3.33 3.65 -23.14
N ASP A 193 3.98 4.02 -22.02
CA ASP A 193 4.40 3.08 -20.98
C ASP A 193 3.18 2.54 -20.20
N LEU A 194 2.18 3.39 -19.97
CA LEU A 194 0.90 2.95 -19.39
C LEU A 194 0.16 1.97 -20.31
N GLU A 195 0.09 2.25 -21.61
CA GLU A 195 -0.48 1.32 -22.58
C GLU A 195 0.29 0.01 -22.63
N THR A 196 1.62 0.07 -22.55
CA THR A 196 2.48 -1.13 -22.47
C THR A 196 2.19 -1.94 -21.21
N MET A 197 2.03 -1.29 -20.05
CA MET A 197 1.67 -1.94 -18.79
C MET A 197 0.30 -2.62 -18.89
N LEU A 198 -0.70 -1.95 -19.46
CA LEU A 198 -2.02 -2.53 -19.69
C LEU A 198 -1.95 -3.77 -20.60
N GLY A 199 -1.14 -3.73 -21.66
CA GLY A 199 -0.92 -4.88 -22.55
C GLY A 199 -0.17 -6.04 -21.88
N ALA A 200 0.75 -5.75 -20.95
CA ALA A 200 1.42 -6.78 -20.16
C ALA A 200 0.44 -7.47 -19.19
N LEU A 201 -0.47 -6.73 -18.57
CA LEU A 201 -1.54 -7.29 -17.75
C LEU A 201 -2.51 -8.15 -18.56
N ASP A 202 -2.82 -7.77 -19.80
CA ASP A 202 -3.61 -8.61 -20.70
C ASP A 202 -2.89 -9.91 -21.05
N THR A 203 -1.58 -9.85 -21.30
CA THR A 203 -0.76 -11.04 -21.53
C THR A 203 -0.73 -11.94 -20.29
N LEU A 204 -0.67 -11.35 -19.09
CA LEU A 204 -0.72 -12.10 -17.84
C LEU A 204 -2.05 -12.81 -17.64
N ALA A 205 -3.17 -12.12 -17.91
CA ALA A 205 -4.51 -12.72 -17.87
C ALA A 205 -4.65 -13.92 -18.84
N ASP A 206 -4.01 -13.85 -20.01
CA ASP A 206 -3.97 -14.97 -20.96
C ASP A 206 -3.04 -16.12 -20.50
N LEU A 207 -2.04 -15.83 -19.66
CA LEU A 207 -1.11 -16.81 -19.11
C LEU A 207 -1.69 -17.57 -17.92
N GLU A 208 -2.73 -17.08 -17.25
CA GLU A 208 -3.42 -17.72 -16.12
C GLU A 208 -3.98 -19.11 -16.47
N ASP A 209 -4.16 -19.42 -17.75
CA ASP A 209 -4.46 -20.78 -18.23
C ASP A 209 -3.26 -21.76 -18.10
N ILE A 210 -2.10 -21.29 -17.63
CA ILE A 210 -0.84 -22.02 -17.49
C ILE A 210 -0.22 -21.64 -16.12
N ASP A 211 0.39 -22.61 -15.41
CA ASP A 211 0.96 -22.47 -14.05
C ASP A 211 2.08 -21.39 -13.88
N GLY A 212 2.27 -20.45 -14.79
CA GLY A 212 3.37 -19.47 -14.82
C GLY A 212 2.98 -18.00 -14.55
N ALA A 213 1.71 -17.70 -14.26
CA ALA A 213 1.28 -16.32 -13.98
C ALA A 213 1.93 -15.75 -12.71
N ASP A 214 1.95 -16.49 -11.61
CA ASP A 214 2.58 -16.05 -10.36
C ASP A 214 4.10 -15.86 -10.52
N ASP A 215 4.80 -16.78 -11.22
CA ASP A 215 6.24 -16.65 -11.49
C ASP A 215 6.57 -15.35 -12.26
N TYR A 216 5.72 -14.98 -13.23
CA TYR A 216 5.88 -13.74 -13.98
C TYR A 216 5.66 -12.48 -13.12
N VAL A 217 4.71 -12.54 -12.18
CA VAL A 217 4.46 -11.44 -11.25
C VAL A 217 5.60 -11.33 -10.23
N GLU A 218 6.13 -12.44 -9.70
CA GLU A 218 7.28 -12.40 -8.80
C GLU A 218 8.51 -11.74 -9.44
N ASP A 219 8.79 -12.05 -10.71
CA ASP A 219 9.86 -11.40 -11.49
C ASP A 219 9.63 -9.89 -11.70
N LEU A 220 8.36 -9.43 -11.69
CA LEU A 220 8.01 -8.01 -11.81
C LEU A 220 8.14 -7.27 -10.45
N LEU A 221 8.02 -8.01 -9.34
CA LEU A 221 8.05 -7.47 -7.98
C LEU A 221 9.47 -7.42 -7.35
N LEU A 222 10.44 -8.15 -7.90
CA LEU A 222 11.83 -8.31 -7.40
C LEU A 222 12.88 -7.57 -8.23
#